data_AF-A0A2N9VW15-F1
#
_entry.id   AF-A0A2N9VW15-F1
#
_cell.length_a   1.000
_cell.length_b   1.000
_cell.length_c   1.000
_cell.angle_alpha   90.00
_cell.angle_beta   90.00
_cell.angle_gamma   90.00
#
_symmetry.space_group_name_H-M   'P 1'
#
loop_
_entity.id
_entity.type
_entity.pdbx_description
1 polymer ?
#
loop_
_entity_poly.entity_id
_entity_poly.type
_entity_poly.pdbx_seq_one_letter_code
_entity_poly.pdbx_strand_id
1 'polypeptide(L)'
;MTTQTAFDFMRPAFTAAEPTRFRIDLTDKTYGPHCEIAVMQNDNGTWAKQVGYQISYMGMGGPFYGSYPSAEAALESAVEYFRHSFQRTLDNPCSVQSDRDRVHLRRLLARLDEVSA
;
A
#
# COMPACT_ATOMS: atom_id res chain seq x y z
N MET A 1 22.64 11.02 -4.01
CA MET A 1 22.19 11.27 -2.63
C MET A 1 20.86 11.99 -2.71
N THR A 2 19.73 11.27 -2.75
CA THR A 2 18.36 11.86 -2.74
C THR A 2 17.31 10.75 -2.72
N THR A 3 17.37 9.83 -1.76
CA THR A 3 16.32 8.80 -1.57
C THR A 3 15.47 9.12 -0.34
N GLN A 4 16.12 9.47 0.77
CA GLN A 4 15.48 9.82 2.05
C GLN A 4 14.43 10.96 1.99
N THR A 5 14.51 11.87 1.00
CA THR A 5 13.57 12.99 0.83
C THR A 5 12.19 12.58 0.27
N ALA A 6 12.05 11.41 -0.38
CA ALA A 6 10.77 10.99 -0.93
C ALA A 6 9.80 10.48 0.14
N PHE A 7 10.32 9.81 1.20
CA PHE A 7 9.52 9.35 2.33
C PHE A 7 9.05 10.49 3.24
N ASP A 8 9.93 11.46 3.52
CA ASP A 8 9.61 12.61 4.38
C ASP A 8 8.52 13.51 3.78
N PHE A 9 8.40 13.56 2.44
CA PHE A 9 7.33 14.32 1.78
C PHE A 9 5.95 13.64 1.87
N MET A 10 5.90 12.36 2.26
CA MET A 10 4.65 11.61 2.40
C MET A 10 4.29 11.23 3.84
N ARG A 11 5.10 11.51 4.88
CA ARG A 11 4.66 11.30 6.27
C ARG A 11 3.60 12.35 6.61
N PRO A 12 2.29 12.05 6.54
CA PRO A 12 1.29 13.00 6.95
C PRO A 12 1.41 13.09 8.46
N ALA A 13 0.96 14.20 9.04
CA ALA A 13 0.70 14.20 10.46
C ALA A 13 -0.38 13.13 10.72
N PHE A 14 0.01 12.00 11.29
CA PHE A 14 -0.94 10.94 11.61
C PHE A 14 -1.90 11.46 12.69
N THR A 15 -3.18 11.54 12.36
CA THR A 15 -4.20 11.98 13.31
C THR A 15 -4.78 10.79 14.03
N ALA A 16 -4.85 10.83 15.36
CA ALA A 16 -5.52 9.79 16.15
C ALA A 16 -7.06 9.75 15.92
N ALA A 17 -7.65 10.88 15.50
CA ALA A 17 -9.09 11.04 15.39
C ALA A 17 -9.69 10.41 14.12
N GLU A 18 -8.93 10.32 13.03
CA GLU A 18 -9.41 9.84 11.74
C GLU A 18 -8.34 9.00 11.03
N PRO A 19 -8.74 7.99 10.24
CA PRO A 19 -7.79 7.20 9.47
C PRO A 19 -7.01 8.06 8.47
N THR A 20 -5.69 7.94 8.51
CA THR A 20 -4.81 8.54 7.51
C THR A 20 -4.74 7.60 6.31
N ARG A 21 -5.14 8.05 5.12
CA ARG A 21 -5.19 7.25 3.89
C ARG A 21 -4.11 7.66 2.90
N PHE A 22 -3.54 6.65 2.24
CA PHE A 22 -2.53 6.75 1.21
C PHE A 22 -3.00 5.96 0.01
N ARG A 23 -2.95 6.56 -1.18
CA ARG A 23 -3.39 5.90 -2.39
C ARG A 23 -2.39 6.16 -3.51
N ILE A 24 -2.00 5.09 -4.20
CA ILE A 24 -1.16 5.13 -5.39
C ILE A 24 -2.03 4.69 -6.57
N ASP A 25 -2.41 5.63 -7.42
CA ASP A 25 -3.07 5.35 -8.69
C ASP A 25 -2.03 5.23 -9.81
N LEU A 26 -2.13 4.20 -10.64
CA LEU A 26 -1.27 4.05 -11.82
C LEU A 26 -1.81 4.75 -13.07
N THR A 27 -3.06 5.21 -13.03
CA THR A 27 -3.72 5.89 -14.15
C THR A 27 -4.69 6.94 -13.61
N ASP A 28 -4.93 7.97 -14.40
CA ASP A 28 -5.86 9.06 -14.06
C ASP A 28 -7.34 8.66 -14.15
N LYS A 29 -7.62 7.37 -14.44
CA LYS A 29 -8.98 6.84 -14.53
C LYS A 29 -9.50 6.54 -13.13
N THR A 30 -10.75 6.95 -12.86
CA THR A 30 -11.46 6.69 -11.59
C THR A 30 -11.51 5.20 -11.20
N TYR A 31 -11.54 4.29 -12.18
CA TYR A 31 -11.53 2.83 -11.99
C TYR A 31 -10.19 2.20 -12.42
N GLY A 32 -9.11 2.97 -12.33
CA GLY A 32 -7.77 2.55 -12.67
C GLY A 32 -7.14 1.61 -11.65
N PRO A 33 -6.06 0.90 -12.05
CA PRO A 33 -5.30 0.08 -11.13
C PRO A 33 -4.64 0.94 -10.05
N HIS A 34 -4.78 0.52 -8.79
CA HIS A 34 -4.32 1.28 -7.64
C HIS A 34 -4.02 0.37 -6.45
N CYS A 35 -3.27 0.89 -5.47
CA CYS A 35 -3.24 0.37 -4.11
C CYS A 35 -3.54 1.49 -3.11
N GLU A 36 -4.17 1.13 -2.00
CA GLU A 36 -4.53 2.00 -0.89
C GLU A 36 -4.02 1.39 0.42
N ILE A 37 -3.45 2.24 1.28
CA ILE A 37 -3.12 1.94 2.66
C ILE A 37 -3.92 2.93 3.51
N ALA A 38 -4.49 2.48 4.61
CA ALA A 38 -4.94 3.37 5.65
C ALA A 38 -4.35 2.95 6.99
N VAL A 39 -4.07 3.92 7.87
CA VAL A 39 -3.63 3.67 9.25
C VAL A 39 -4.50 4.45 10.21
N MET A 40 -4.81 3.86 11.36
CA MET A 40 -5.58 4.50 12.42
C MET A 40 -5.10 4.03 13.80
N GLN A 41 -5.32 4.84 14.83
CA GLN A 41 -5.06 4.42 16.20
C GLN A 41 -6.22 3.57 16.72
N ASN A 42 -5.90 2.49 17.43
CA ASN A 42 -6.81 1.65 18.19
C ASN A 42 -7.11 2.32 19.55
N ASP A 43 -8.21 1.89 20.20
CA ASP A 43 -8.61 2.39 21.53
C ASP A 43 -7.54 2.16 22.62
N ASN A 44 -6.67 1.17 22.45
CA ASN A 44 -5.58 0.85 23.37
C ASN A 44 -4.28 1.64 23.10
N GLY A 45 -4.33 2.62 22.19
CA GLY A 45 -3.19 3.47 21.83
C GLY A 45 -2.22 2.87 20.81
N THR A 46 -2.38 1.60 20.42
CA THR A 46 -1.61 1.00 19.31
C THR A 46 -2.19 1.42 17.97
N TRP A 47 -1.51 1.09 16.87
CA TRP A 47 -1.96 1.44 15.52
C TRP A 47 -2.40 0.20 14.76
N ALA A 48 -3.40 0.36 13.90
CA ALA A 48 -3.86 -0.65 12.96
C ALA A 48 -3.70 -0.14 11.53
N LYS A 49 -3.59 -1.09 10.60
CA LYS A 49 -3.53 -0.81 9.16
C LYS A 49 -4.72 -1.44 8.44
N GLN A 50 -5.08 -0.84 7.31
CA GLN A 50 -5.98 -1.39 6.31
C GLN A 50 -5.24 -1.35 4.98
N VAL A 51 -5.37 -2.40 4.17
CA VAL A 51 -4.81 -2.48 2.83
C VAL A 51 -5.92 -2.77 1.82
N GLY A 52 -5.84 -2.13 0.67
CA GLY A 52 -6.72 -2.40 -0.46
C GLY A 52 -6.01 -2.22 -1.79
N TYR A 53 -6.41 -2.96 -2.81
CA TYR A 53 -5.90 -2.75 -4.17
C TYR A 53 -6.93 -3.17 -5.21
N GLN A 54 -6.80 -2.60 -6.40
CA GLN A 54 -7.51 -3.03 -7.60
C GLN A 54 -6.51 -3.12 -8.74
N ILE A 55 -6.43 -4.26 -9.41
CA ILE A 55 -5.65 -4.47 -10.63
C ILE A 55 -6.56 -5.22 -11.60
N SER A 56 -7.12 -4.51 -12.57
CA SER A 56 -8.17 -5.03 -13.46
C SER A 56 -9.35 -5.56 -12.65
N TYR A 57 -9.54 -6.89 -12.56
CA TYR A 57 -10.59 -7.55 -11.78
C TYR A 57 -10.04 -8.25 -10.53
N MET A 58 -8.74 -8.17 -10.30
CA MET A 58 -8.11 -8.60 -9.04
C MET A 58 -8.25 -7.46 -8.04
N GLY A 59 -9.22 -7.58 -7.14
CA GLY A 59 -9.45 -6.63 -6.06
C GLY A 59 -9.28 -7.30 -4.70
N MET A 60 -8.69 -6.58 -3.76
CA MET A 60 -8.72 -6.96 -2.34
C MET A 60 -8.98 -5.73 -1.51
N GLY A 61 -9.76 -5.91 -0.44
CA GLY A 61 -9.93 -4.95 0.63
C GLY A 61 -10.27 -5.70 1.91
N GLY A 62 -9.86 -5.18 3.05
CA GLY A 62 -10.13 -5.78 4.36
C GLY A 62 -10.46 -4.74 5.41
N PRO A 63 -10.88 -5.17 6.62
CA PRO A 63 -11.02 -4.26 7.76
C PRO A 63 -9.65 -3.72 8.20
N PHE A 64 -9.63 -2.78 9.14
CA PHE A 64 -8.42 -2.46 9.89
C PHE A 64 -8.00 -3.66 10.75
N TYR A 65 -6.70 -3.94 10.81
CA TYR A 65 -6.13 -5.03 11.59
C TYR A 65 -4.71 -4.72 12.07
N GLY A 66 -4.27 -5.49 13.07
CA GLY A 66 -2.94 -5.36 13.67
C GLY A 66 -2.92 -4.44 14.90
N SER A 67 -1.78 -4.48 15.60
CA SER A 67 -1.52 -3.71 16.81
C SER A 67 -0.05 -3.33 16.81
N TYR A 68 0.26 -2.22 16.14
CA TYR A 68 1.61 -1.71 15.91
C TYR A 68 1.96 -0.63 16.93
N PRO A 69 3.23 -0.51 17.34
CA PRO A 69 3.65 0.46 18.35
C PRO A 69 3.57 1.92 17.87
N SER A 70 3.57 2.16 16.55
CA SER A 70 3.44 3.49 15.96
C SER A 70 2.71 3.44 14.61
N ALA A 71 2.29 4.60 14.12
CA ALA A 71 1.68 4.74 12.80
C ALA A 71 2.66 4.35 11.69
N GLU A 72 3.94 4.71 11.83
CA GLU A 72 5.01 4.35 10.91
C GLU A 72 5.19 2.83 10.84
N ALA A 73 5.20 2.14 11.98
CA ALA A 73 5.30 0.69 12.00
C ALA A 73 4.08 0.01 11.32
N ALA A 74 2.89 0.59 11.47
CA ALA A 74 1.70 0.12 10.76
C ALA A 74 1.82 0.34 9.23
N LEU A 75 2.32 1.51 8.82
CA LEU A 75 2.54 1.89 7.42
C LEU A 75 3.62 1.02 6.77
N GLU A 76 4.77 0.85 7.40
CA GLU A 76 5.86 -0.02 6.94
C GLU A 76 5.36 -1.45 6.74
N SER A 77 4.62 -1.97 7.72
CA SER A 77 4.04 -3.30 7.61
C SER A 77 3.01 -3.40 6.46
N ALA A 78 2.30 -2.31 6.12
CA ALA A 78 1.40 -2.29 4.97
C ALA A 78 2.16 -2.30 3.64
N VAL A 79 3.25 -1.53 3.54
CA VAL A 79 4.13 -1.50 2.37
C VAL A 79 4.77 -2.87 2.14
N GLU A 80 5.30 -3.51 3.19
CA GLU A 80 5.86 -4.86 3.11
C GLU A 80 4.83 -5.88 2.65
N TYR A 81 3.60 -5.80 3.15
CA TYR A 81 2.51 -6.66 2.70
C TYR A 81 2.30 -6.56 1.19
N PHE A 82 2.26 -5.34 0.64
CA PHE A 82 2.12 -5.15 -0.80
C PHE A 82 3.31 -5.68 -1.59
N ARG A 83 4.54 -5.42 -1.13
CA ARG A 83 5.75 -5.97 -1.76
C ARG A 83 5.67 -7.49 -1.88
N HIS A 84 5.43 -8.17 -0.76
CA HIS A 84 5.33 -9.62 -0.74
C HIS A 84 4.15 -10.14 -1.56
N SER A 85 2.98 -9.53 -1.45
CA SER A 85 1.78 -9.97 -2.16
C SER A 85 1.95 -9.84 -3.68
N PHE A 86 2.39 -8.68 -4.17
CA PHE A 86 2.56 -8.42 -5.59
C PHE A 86 3.73 -9.21 -6.18
N GLN A 87 4.84 -9.35 -5.46
CA GLN A 87 5.95 -10.18 -5.90
C GLN A 87 5.51 -11.65 -6.02
N ARG A 88 4.83 -12.19 -5.00
CA ARG A 88 4.27 -13.56 -5.03
C ARG A 88 3.31 -13.75 -6.20
N THR A 89 2.47 -12.76 -6.50
CA THR A 89 1.59 -12.80 -7.67
C THR A 89 2.41 -12.85 -8.97
N LEU A 90 3.44 -12.03 -9.12
CA LEU A 90 4.32 -12.03 -10.29
C LEU A 90 5.07 -13.36 -10.48
N ASP A 91 5.49 -13.98 -9.37
CA ASP A 91 6.22 -15.25 -9.37
C ASP A 91 5.30 -16.44 -9.68
N ASN A 92 3.99 -16.30 -9.49
CA ASN A 92 3.01 -17.34 -9.77
C ASN A 92 2.24 -17.06 -11.08
N PRO A 93 2.55 -17.74 -12.20
CA PRO A 93 1.94 -17.48 -13.49
C PRO A 93 0.42 -17.70 -13.53
N CYS A 94 -0.16 -18.50 -12.62
CA CYS A 94 -1.61 -18.70 -12.53
C CYS A 94 -2.34 -17.54 -11.80
N SER A 95 -1.59 -16.68 -11.10
CA SER A 95 -2.16 -15.55 -10.34
C SER A 95 -2.17 -14.25 -11.15
N VAL A 96 -1.39 -14.17 -12.23
CA VAL A 96 -1.41 -13.04 -13.18
C VAL A 96 -2.29 -13.41 -14.35
N GLN A 97 -3.30 -12.61 -14.61
CA GLN A 97 -4.31 -12.99 -15.61
C GLN A 97 -4.09 -12.36 -16.99
N SER A 98 -3.18 -11.39 -17.09
CA SER A 98 -2.76 -10.80 -18.36
C SER A 98 -1.36 -10.18 -18.26
N ASP A 99 -0.67 -10.01 -19.40
CA ASP A 99 0.59 -9.24 -19.45
C ASP A 99 0.42 -7.79 -18.98
N ARG A 100 -0.78 -7.24 -19.14
CA ARG A 100 -1.11 -5.90 -18.64
C ARG A 100 -1.08 -5.86 -17.11
N ASP A 101 -1.63 -6.87 -16.44
CA ASP A 101 -1.59 -6.96 -14.97
C ASP A 101 -0.15 -7.12 -14.47
N ARG A 102 0.69 -7.88 -15.20
CA ARG A 102 2.13 -7.98 -14.93
C ARG A 102 2.82 -6.61 -14.97
N VAL A 103 2.49 -5.78 -15.95
CA VAL A 103 3.01 -4.42 -16.06
C VAL A 103 2.52 -3.54 -14.90
N HIS A 104 1.24 -3.63 -14.54
CA HIS A 104 0.70 -2.88 -13.40
C HIS A 104 1.35 -3.28 -12.08
N LEU A 105 1.48 -4.57 -11.79
CA LEU A 105 2.15 -5.08 -10.57
C LEU A 105 3.58 -4.58 -10.47
N ARG A 106 4.36 -4.63 -11.56
CA ARG A 106 5.73 -4.09 -11.59
C ARG A 106 5.78 -2.59 -11.36
N ARG A 107 4.83 -1.83 -11.93
CA ARG A 107 4.74 -0.37 -11.70
C ARG A 107 4.38 -0.05 -10.26
N LEU A 108 3.45 -0.78 -9.64
CA LEU A 108 3.09 -0.62 -8.23
C LEU A 108 4.29 -0.93 -7.33
N LEU A 109 5.03 -2.02 -7.59
CA LEU A 109 6.25 -2.34 -6.85
C LEU A 109 7.30 -1.22 -6.97
N ALA A 110 7.57 -0.74 -8.18
CA ALA A 110 8.50 0.38 -8.39
C ALA A 110 8.07 1.64 -7.64
N ARG A 111 6.76 1.97 -7.66
CA ARG A 111 6.21 3.09 -6.90
C ARG A 111 6.38 2.88 -5.39
N LEU A 112 6.08 1.69 -4.88
CA LEU A 112 6.27 1.36 -3.46
C LEU A 112 7.73 1.53 -3.04
N ASP A 113 8.69 1.14 -3.88
CA ASP A 113 10.11 1.32 -3.61
C ASP A 113 10.55 2.79 -3.66
N GLU A 114 10.09 3.56 -4.66
CA GLU A 114 10.32 5.01 -4.73
C GLU A 114 9.83 5.74 -3.47
N VAL A 115 8.66 5.33 -2.97
CA VAL A 115 8.03 5.98 -1.83
C VAL A 115 8.38 5.33 -0.50
N SER A 116 9.36 4.42 -0.43
CA SER A 116 9.84 3.81 0.82
C SER A 116 11.36 3.74 0.97
N ALA A 117 12.10 4.27 -0.01
CA ALA A 117 13.53 4.51 0.05
C ALA A 117 13.86 5.88 0.68
#